data_AF-A0A3B0VAI7-F1
#
_entry.id   AF-A0A3B0VAI7-F1
#
_cell.length_a   1.000
_cell.length_b   1.000
_cell.length_c   1.000
_cell.angle_alpha   90.00
_cell.angle_beta   90.00
_cell.angle_gamma   90.00
#
_symmetry.space_group_name_H-M   'P 1'
#
loop_
_entity.id
_entity.type
_entity.pdbx_description
1 polymer ?
#
loop_
_entity_poly.entity_id
_entity_poly.type
_entity_poly.pdbx_seq_one_letter_code
_entity_poly.pdbx_strand_id
1 'polypeptide(L)'
;MAKSKDKKMLKPLGTGDTTIPPKDARMIPIFIMGREYIVPETLTIMKAIEYSGYKYVRGCGCRGGICGACATFYRFTGDYKLRAGLACQTVVDVNMIIVQLPFFPSNRPVYDLEDVSPGSLHEELRSVYPEVFKCVGCGTCTRTCPMDIDVMDYIALMKRGDLKGAAHKSFDCVMCGLCVARCPAQISQFTAAMFVRRLFARYEMPQAAHLASRVKDVNSGKYEKMLDKLLKMKQSDVHKLYVEREREPDMAEPGNWLPEDKTHL
;
A
#
# COMPACT_ATOMS: atom_id res chain seq x y z
N MET A 1 52.28 24.53 -5.56
CA MET A 1 51.69 23.31 -6.18
C MET A 1 51.75 22.16 -5.18
N ALA A 2 50.72 21.97 -4.37
CA ALA A 2 50.61 20.82 -3.48
C ALA A 2 49.58 19.86 -4.07
N LYS A 3 50.06 18.71 -4.58
CA LYS A 3 49.22 17.64 -5.11
C LYS A 3 48.40 17.05 -3.95
N SER A 4 47.09 17.24 -4.00
CA SER A 4 46.12 16.60 -3.10
C SER A 4 46.21 15.07 -3.29
N LYS A 5 46.76 14.39 -2.28
CA LYS A 5 46.86 12.93 -2.19
C LYS A 5 45.47 12.28 -2.30
N ASP A 6 45.46 11.11 -2.93
CA ASP A 6 44.34 10.20 -3.10
C ASP A 6 43.40 10.15 -1.89
N LYS A 7 42.24 10.81 -2.00
CA LYS A 7 41.06 10.43 -1.21
C LYS A 7 40.57 9.11 -1.81
N LYS A 8 41.05 7.99 -1.27
CA LYS A 8 40.35 6.69 -1.39
C LYS A 8 38.90 6.95 -1.00
N MET A 9 38.00 6.96 -1.98
CA MET A 9 36.57 7.02 -1.72
C MET A 9 36.27 5.83 -0.81
N LEU A 10 35.90 6.11 0.43
CA LEU A 10 35.34 5.12 1.34
C LEU A 10 34.22 4.42 0.56
N LYS A 11 34.35 3.11 0.32
CA LYS A 11 33.25 2.32 -0.22
C LYS A 11 32.07 2.55 0.71
N PRO A 12 30.91 3.01 0.21
CA PRO A 12 29.79 3.33 1.08
C PRO A 12 29.36 2.06 1.81
N LEU A 13 29.56 2.07 3.13
CA LEU A 13 29.02 1.08 4.05
C LEU A 13 27.54 1.41 4.24
N GLY A 14 26.67 0.69 3.54
CA GLY A 14 25.21 0.78 3.68
C GLY A 14 24.47 0.02 2.59
N THR A 15 23.95 -1.15 2.97
CA THR A 15 23.09 -2.05 2.17
C THR A 15 21.69 -1.47 1.97
N GLY A 16 21.38 -1.15 0.72
CA GLY A 16 20.07 -0.82 0.17
C GLY A 16 20.28 -0.47 -1.29
N ASP A 17 19.41 -0.94 -2.19
CA ASP A 17 19.53 -0.81 -3.65
C ASP A 17 20.05 0.58 -4.07
N THR A 18 21.36 0.73 -4.26
CA THR A 18 21.89 1.89 -4.94
C THR A 18 21.31 1.83 -6.33
N THR A 19 20.54 2.86 -6.69
CA THR A 19 19.93 2.94 -8.01
C THR A 19 21.05 2.92 -9.05
N ILE A 20 21.12 1.85 -9.84
CA ILE A 20 22.04 1.72 -10.97
C ILE A 20 21.23 2.07 -12.23
N PRO A 21 21.25 3.33 -12.70
CA PRO A 21 20.59 3.66 -13.95
C PRO A 21 21.30 2.96 -15.13
N PRO A 22 20.57 2.65 -16.21
CA PRO A 22 21.19 2.25 -17.47
C PRO A 22 22.27 3.25 -17.89
N LYS A 23 23.36 2.75 -18.50
CA LYS A 23 24.51 3.59 -18.87
C LYS A 23 24.17 4.69 -19.89
N ASP A 24 23.10 4.46 -20.65
CA ASP A 24 22.57 5.26 -21.74
C ASP A 24 21.27 5.99 -21.37
N ALA A 25 20.83 5.93 -20.11
CA ALA A 25 19.63 6.63 -19.67
C ALA A 25 19.78 8.15 -19.87
N ARG A 26 18.80 8.77 -20.53
CA ARG A 26 18.79 10.22 -20.70
C ARG A 26 18.65 10.90 -19.34
N MET A 27 19.41 11.96 -19.16
CA MET A 27 19.32 12.82 -17.98
C MET A 27 18.30 13.93 -18.24
N ILE A 28 17.33 14.08 -17.34
CA ILE A 28 16.23 15.02 -17.48
C ILE A 28 16.13 15.94 -16.26
N PRO A 29 15.72 17.21 -16.45
CA PRO A 29 15.50 18.13 -15.34
C PRO A 29 14.17 17.83 -14.64
N ILE A 30 14.20 17.81 -13.31
CA ILE A 30 13.03 17.79 -12.43
C ILE A 30 13.20 18.85 -11.33
N PHE A 31 12.10 19.22 -10.69
CA PHE A 31 12.09 20.23 -9.63
C PHE A 31 11.59 19.62 -8.32
N ILE A 32 12.46 19.59 -7.32
CA ILE A 32 12.15 19.10 -5.98
C ILE A 32 12.18 20.31 -5.05
N MET A 33 11.03 20.64 -4.44
CA MET A 33 10.88 21.79 -3.52
C MET A 33 11.39 23.12 -4.13
N GLY A 34 11.17 23.32 -5.43
CA GLY A 34 11.54 24.54 -6.16
C GLY A 34 12.98 24.59 -6.66
N ARG A 35 13.81 23.58 -6.39
CA ARG A 35 15.18 23.47 -6.91
C ARG A 35 15.27 22.45 -8.04
N GLU A 36 16.01 22.81 -9.09
CA GLU A 36 16.28 21.92 -10.23
C GLU A 36 17.28 20.83 -9.85
N TYR A 37 17.00 19.61 -10.31
CA TYR A 37 17.86 18.43 -10.22
C TYR A 37 17.87 17.70 -11.56
N ILE A 38 19.03 17.19 -11.94
CA ILE A 38 19.22 16.40 -13.16
C ILE A 38 19.28 14.93 -12.77
N VAL A 39 18.32 14.13 -13.25
CA VAL A 39 18.16 12.72 -12.87
C VAL A 39 17.97 11.82 -14.09
N PRO A 40 18.28 10.51 -14.01
CA PRO A 40 17.96 9.57 -15.08
C PRO A 40 16.44 9.44 -15.29
N GLU A 41 15.99 9.42 -16.54
CA GLU A 41 14.56 9.36 -16.90
C GLU A 41 13.85 8.06 -16.47
N THR A 42 14.61 6.99 -16.21
CA THR A 42 14.07 5.69 -15.83
C THR A 42 13.68 5.59 -14.35
N LEU A 43 13.88 6.65 -13.56
CA LEU A 43 13.63 6.63 -12.12
C LEU A 43 12.19 6.93 -11.79
N THR A 44 11.67 6.27 -10.75
CA THR A 44 10.43 6.71 -10.11
C THR A 44 10.68 7.99 -9.32
N ILE A 45 9.63 8.77 -9.03
CA ILE A 45 9.71 9.99 -8.21
C ILE A 45 10.50 9.74 -6.93
N MET A 46 10.23 8.61 -6.25
CA MET A 46 10.92 8.23 -5.01
C MET A 46 12.42 8.02 -5.25
N LYS A 47 12.80 7.23 -6.25
CA LYS A 47 14.20 6.98 -6.57
C LYS A 47 14.92 8.23 -7.06
N ALA A 48 14.25 9.10 -7.82
CA ALA A 48 14.81 10.36 -8.30
C ALA A 48 15.09 11.35 -7.15
N ILE A 49 14.22 11.38 -6.14
CA ILE A 49 14.42 12.15 -4.91
C ILE A 49 15.62 11.60 -4.13
N GLU A 50 15.71 10.29 -3.96
CA GLU A 50 16.87 9.66 -3.28
C GLU A 50 18.18 9.89 -4.05
N TYR A 51 18.14 9.77 -5.38
CA TYR A 51 19.26 10.05 -6.28
C TYR A 51 19.75 11.50 -6.16
N SER A 52 18.81 12.44 -5.99
CA SER A 52 19.10 13.87 -5.77
C SER A 52 19.73 14.17 -4.39
N GLY A 53 19.97 13.15 -3.56
CA GLY A 53 20.65 13.26 -2.27
C GLY A 53 19.73 13.33 -1.05
N TYR A 54 18.41 13.24 -1.23
CA TYR A 54 17.45 13.22 -0.13
C TYR A 54 17.31 11.81 0.47
N LYS A 55 16.82 11.74 1.71
CA LYS A 55 16.52 10.46 2.38
C LYS A 55 15.09 10.49 2.91
N TYR A 56 14.32 9.47 2.57
CA TYR A 56 12.99 9.30 3.17
C TYR A 56 13.11 8.74 4.59
N VAL A 57 12.59 9.49 5.56
CA VAL A 57 12.35 9.01 6.93
C VAL A 57 10.86 8.69 7.13
N ARG A 58 9.98 9.37 6.38
CA ARG A 58 8.53 9.18 6.34
C ARG A 58 8.05 9.29 4.89
N GLY A 59 6.85 8.83 4.60
CA GLY A 59 6.32 8.85 3.22
C GLY A 59 6.91 7.74 2.33
N CYS A 60 7.45 6.67 2.93
CA CYS A 60 8.02 5.52 2.24
C CYS A 60 7.64 4.22 2.96
N GLY A 61 7.58 3.11 2.22
CA GLY A 61 7.18 1.80 2.74
C GLY A 61 7.58 0.68 1.80
N CYS A 62 6.59 -0.01 1.22
CA CYS A 62 6.81 -1.21 0.38
C CYS A 62 7.60 -1.00 -0.92
N ARG A 63 7.66 0.22 -1.45
CA ARG A 63 8.25 0.56 -2.77
C ARG A 63 7.66 -0.18 -3.99
N GLY A 64 6.51 -0.84 -3.84
CA GLY A 64 5.82 -1.60 -4.91
C GLY A 64 4.36 -1.21 -5.12
N GLY A 65 3.93 -0.02 -4.69
CA GLY A 65 2.56 0.46 -4.91
C GLY A 65 1.47 -0.09 -3.97
N ILE A 66 1.81 -0.92 -2.98
CA ILE A 66 0.80 -1.66 -2.19
C ILE A 66 0.46 -0.98 -0.85
N CYS A 67 1.41 -0.31 -0.20
CA CYS A 67 1.19 0.24 1.16
C CYS A 67 0.57 1.65 1.21
N GLY A 68 0.45 2.34 0.07
CA GLY A 68 -0.06 3.73 -0.01
C GLY A 68 0.81 4.83 0.64
N ALA A 69 1.89 4.50 1.34
CA ALA A 69 2.67 5.45 2.15
C ALA A 69 3.35 6.59 1.36
N CYS A 70 3.56 6.43 0.06
CA CYS A 70 4.32 7.38 -0.76
C CYS A 70 3.44 8.24 -1.68
N ALA A 71 2.22 8.54 -1.22
CA ALA A 71 1.32 9.46 -1.89
C ALA A 71 2.03 10.79 -2.21
N THR A 72 1.91 11.25 -3.44
CA THR A 72 2.52 12.50 -3.90
C THR A 72 1.61 13.22 -4.88
N PHE A 73 1.81 14.52 -4.98
CA PHE A 73 1.31 15.34 -6.08
C PHE A 73 2.46 15.86 -6.91
N TYR A 74 2.18 16.06 -8.19
CA TYR A 74 3.15 16.65 -9.11
C TYR A 74 2.43 17.39 -10.22
N ARG A 75 3.16 18.25 -10.92
CA ARG A 75 2.71 18.93 -12.14
C ARG A 75 3.91 19.14 -13.05
N PHE A 76 3.69 19.68 -14.24
CA PHE A 76 4.78 20.07 -15.14
C PHE A 76 4.91 21.58 -15.19
N THR A 77 6.11 22.06 -15.50
CA THR A 77 6.34 23.49 -15.76
C THR A 77 5.45 23.94 -16.92
N GLY A 78 4.71 25.05 -16.73
CA GLY A 78 3.74 25.56 -17.71
C GLY A 78 2.38 24.85 -17.71
N ASP A 79 2.18 23.80 -16.90
CA ASP A 79 0.91 23.09 -16.77
C ASP A 79 0.19 23.47 -15.46
N TYR A 80 -1.10 23.83 -15.57
CA TYR A 80 -1.94 24.15 -14.42
C TYR A 80 -2.51 22.89 -13.74
N LYS A 81 -2.48 21.73 -14.40
CA LYS A 81 -3.07 20.48 -13.90
C LYS A 81 -2.21 19.85 -12.81
N LEU A 82 -2.75 19.80 -11.60
CA LEU A 82 -2.20 19.01 -10.50
C LEU A 82 -2.55 17.53 -10.69
N ARG A 83 -1.53 16.67 -10.74
CA ARG A 83 -1.64 15.21 -10.83
C ARG A 83 -1.28 14.58 -9.49
N ALA A 84 -1.79 13.39 -9.26
CA ALA A 84 -1.54 12.58 -8.07
C ALA A 84 -0.92 11.24 -8.48
N GLY A 85 -0.17 10.63 -7.57
CA GLY A 85 0.44 9.33 -7.81
C GLY A 85 1.06 8.73 -6.57
N LEU A 86 1.57 7.51 -6.70
CA LEU A 86 2.46 6.90 -5.72
C LEU A 86 3.89 7.11 -6.18
N ALA A 87 4.71 7.78 -5.37
CA ALA A 87 6.07 8.17 -5.76
C ALA A 87 6.95 6.96 -6.14
N CYS A 88 6.67 5.77 -5.58
CA CYS A 88 7.40 4.55 -5.92
C CYS A 88 6.96 3.87 -7.24
N GLN A 89 5.87 4.31 -7.87
CA GLN A 89 5.33 3.75 -9.12
C GLN A 89 5.32 4.79 -10.25
N THR A 90 5.23 6.08 -9.93
CA THR A 90 5.26 7.15 -10.93
C THR A 90 6.69 7.41 -11.39
N VAL A 91 6.96 7.19 -12.68
CA VAL A 91 8.23 7.55 -13.33
C VAL A 91 8.34 9.07 -13.48
N VAL A 92 9.53 9.63 -13.27
CA VAL A 92 9.78 11.05 -13.47
C VAL A 92 9.81 11.42 -14.95
N ASP A 93 9.46 12.65 -15.27
CA ASP A 93 9.43 13.14 -16.65
C ASP A 93 9.90 14.61 -16.69
N VAL A 94 10.29 15.08 -17.87
CA VAL A 94 10.96 16.36 -18.11
C VAL A 94 10.15 17.51 -17.50
N ASN A 95 10.83 18.33 -16.72
CA ASN A 95 10.27 19.51 -16.05
C ASN A 95 9.15 19.20 -15.05
N MET A 96 9.10 17.97 -14.49
CA MET A 96 8.18 17.61 -13.42
C MET A 96 8.54 18.34 -12.13
N ILE A 97 7.54 19.00 -11.52
CA ILE A 97 7.62 19.68 -10.23
C ILE A 97 6.91 18.82 -9.19
N ILE A 98 7.65 18.38 -8.18
CA ILE A 98 7.26 17.31 -7.27
C ILE A 98 7.08 17.86 -5.85
N VAL A 99 5.96 17.50 -5.20
CA VAL A 99 5.80 17.70 -3.75
C VAL A 99 6.20 16.43 -2.99
N GLN A 100 6.85 16.61 -1.84
CA GLN A 100 7.00 15.55 -0.87
C GLN A 100 5.89 15.68 0.15
N LEU A 101 5.04 14.65 0.24
CA LEU A 101 4.03 14.61 1.26
C LEU A 101 4.19 13.35 2.12
N PRO A 102 4.41 13.49 3.43
CA PRO A 102 4.58 12.33 4.29
C PRO A 102 3.24 11.67 4.65
N PHE A 103 2.14 12.43 4.68
CA PHE A 103 0.85 11.99 5.19
C PHE A 103 -0.27 13.00 4.86
N PHE A 104 -1.52 12.53 4.71
CA PHE A 104 -2.72 13.38 4.69
C PHE A 104 -3.54 13.20 5.96
N PRO A 105 -3.92 14.30 6.65
CA PRO A 105 -4.81 14.20 7.79
C PRO A 105 -6.20 13.69 7.37
N SER A 106 -6.76 12.81 8.17
CA SER A 106 -8.09 12.23 7.99
C SER A 106 -8.70 11.91 9.34
N ASN A 107 -10.03 11.98 9.44
CA ASN A 107 -10.73 11.49 10.62
C ASN A 107 -10.49 9.98 10.75
N ARG A 108 -10.07 9.59 11.96
CA ARG A 108 -9.91 8.20 12.38
C ARG A 108 -10.58 8.04 13.74
N PRO A 109 -11.92 8.01 13.77
CA PRO A 109 -12.67 7.75 15.00
C PRO A 109 -12.28 6.41 15.61
N VAL A 110 -12.35 6.34 16.93
CA VAL A 110 -12.21 5.11 17.70
C VAL A 110 -13.60 4.51 17.85
N TYR A 111 -13.71 3.21 17.58
CA TYR A 111 -14.93 2.42 17.70
C TYR A 111 -14.55 1.01 18.13
N ASP A 112 -15.42 0.36 18.90
CA ASP A 112 -15.37 -1.08 19.10
C ASP A 112 -16.31 -1.74 18.10
N LEU A 113 -15.84 -2.80 17.45
CA LEU A 113 -16.71 -3.56 16.57
C LEU A 113 -17.74 -4.33 17.39
N GLU A 114 -17.42 -4.83 18.59
CA GLU A 114 -18.32 -5.68 19.36
C GLU A 114 -19.54 -4.93 19.93
N ASP A 115 -19.48 -3.60 20.01
CA ASP A 115 -20.59 -2.76 20.48
C ASP A 115 -21.64 -2.49 19.39
N VAL A 116 -21.40 -2.90 18.14
CA VAL A 116 -22.30 -2.62 17.02
C VAL A 116 -23.41 -3.67 16.92
N SER A 117 -24.66 -3.21 16.88
CA SER A 117 -25.80 -4.08 16.66
C SER A 117 -25.93 -4.46 15.16
N PRO A 118 -26.08 -5.75 14.81
CA PRO A 118 -26.16 -6.20 13.41
C PRO A 118 -27.29 -5.54 12.59
N GLY A 119 -28.37 -5.11 13.24
CA GLY A 119 -29.50 -4.44 12.59
C GLY A 119 -29.31 -2.95 12.33
N SER A 120 -28.22 -2.33 12.80
CA SER A 120 -28.02 -0.87 12.77
C SER A 120 -26.68 -0.44 12.15
N LEU A 121 -26.11 -1.27 11.25
CA LEU A 121 -24.79 -1.02 10.68
C LEU A 121 -24.71 0.31 9.90
N HIS A 122 -25.78 0.69 9.22
CA HIS A 122 -25.83 1.93 8.44
C HIS A 122 -25.98 3.17 9.36
N GLU A 123 -26.73 3.04 10.45
CA GLU A 123 -26.80 4.06 11.51
C GLU A 123 -25.45 4.25 12.17
N GLU A 124 -24.72 3.17 12.43
CA GLU A 124 -23.37 3.21 12.98
C GLU A 124 -22.42 3.97 12.04
N LEU A 125 -22.45 3.68 10.74
CA LEU A 125 -21.70 4.46 9.75
C LEU A 125 -22.05 5.96 9.79
N ARG A 126 -23.32 6.30 9.97
CA ARG A 126 -23.77 7.69 10.08
C ARG A 126 -23.27 8.38 11.35
N SER A 127 -23.15 7.64 12.45
CA SER A 127 -22.61 8.13 13.72
C SER A 127 -21.09 8.34 13.64
N VAL A 128 -20.36 7.34 13.14
CA VAL A 128 -18.89 7.30 13.14
C VAL A 128 -18.29 8.16 12.03
N TYR A 129 -18.91 8.20 10.83
CA TYR A 129 -18.46 8.98 9.68
C TYR A 129 -19.59 9.83 9.08
N PRO A 130 -20.14 10.82 9.81
CA PRO A 130 -21.24 11.65 9.33
C PRO A 130 -20.88 12.45 8.07
N GLU A 131 -19.59 12.74 7.86
CA GLU A 131 -19.10 13.44 6.67
C GLU A 131 -19.35 12.68 5.36
N VAL A 132 -19.45 11.35 5.37
CA VAL A 132 -19.79 10.53 4.19
C VAL A 132 -21.11 11.01 3.56
N PHE A 133 -22.07 11.40 4.38
CA PHE A 133 -23.40 11.84 3.95
C PHE A 133 -23.40 13.25 3.35
N LYS A 134 -22.31 14.02 3.53
CA LYS A 134 -22.10 15.34 2.90
C LYS A 134 -21.62 15.25 1.45
N CYS A 135 -21.41 14.03 0.91
CA CYS A 135 -20.92 13.85 -0.46
C CYS A 135 -21.88 14.48 -1.50
N VAL A 136 -21.32 15.32 -2.36
CA VAL A 136 -22.00 16.01 -3.47
C VAL A 136 -21.81 15.34 -4.85
N GLY A 137 -21.14 14.19 -4.92
CA GLY A 137 -21.01 13.44 -6.17
C GLY A 137 -20.09 14.06 -7.24
N CYS A 138 -19.07 14.84 -6.86
CA CYS A 138 -18.20 15.54 -7.84
C CYS A 138 -17.20 14.64 -8.60
N GLY A 139 -16.99 13.40 -8.16
CA GLY A 139 -16.07 12.43 -8.79
C GLY A 139 -14.57 12.74 -8.68
N THR A 140 -14.16 13.79 -7.94
CA THR A 140 -12.75 14.17 -7.85
C THR A 140 -11.89 13.10 -7.18
N CYS A 141 -12.44 12.40 -6.18
CA CYS A 141 -11.77 11.29 -5.50
C CYS A 141 -11.44 10.13 -6.45
N THR A 142 -12.39 9.73 -7.31
CA THR A 142 -12.20 8.70 -8.34
C THR A 142 -11.08 9.10 -9.30
N ARG A 143 -11.14 10.32 -9.86
CA ARG A 143 -10.10 10.83 -10.79
C ARG A 143 -8.71 11.00 -10.16
N THR A 144 -8.62 11.02 -8.83
CA THR A 144 -7.36 11.20 -8.10
C THR A 144 -6.78 9.87 -7.63
N CYS A 145 -7.56 8.78 -7.66
CA CYS A 145 -7.11 7.49 -7.14
C CYS A 145 -6.01 6.89 -8.03
N PRO A 146 -4.80 6.63 -7.51
CA PRO A 146 -3.73 6.03 -8.30
C PRO A 146 -3.90 4.52 -8.51
N MET A 147 -4.94 3.93 -7.91
CA MET A 147 -5.29 2.51 -8.04
C MET A 147 -6.53 2.32 -8.94
N ASP A 148 -6.96 3.37 -9.64
CA ASP A 148 -8.14 3.35 -10.53
C ASP A 148 -9.45 2.88 -9.85
N ILE A 149 -9.57 3.10 -8.55
CA ILE A 149 -10.77 2.75 -7.78
C ILE A 149 -11.84 3.82 -8.02
N ASP A 150 -13.07 3.39 -8.27
CA ASP A 150 -14.23 4.28 -8.26
C ASP A 150 -14.64 4.66 -6.82
N VAL A 151 -13.88 5.59 -6.25
CA VAL A 151 -14.05 6.07 -4.88
C VAL A 151 -15.43 6.71 -4.68
N MET A 152 -15.92 7.47 -5.66
CA MET A 152 -17.22 8.10 -5.57
C MET A 152 -18.34 7.05 -5.47
N ASP A 153 -18.22 5.96 -6.22
CA ASP A 153 -19.25 4.92 -6.23
C ASP A 153 -19.33 4.16 -4.91
N TYR A 154 -18.21 3.76 -4.29
CA TYR A 154 -18.28 3.14 -2.97
C TYR A 154 -18.84 4.10 -1.90
N ILE A 155 -18.61 5.42 -2.03
CA ILE A 155 -19.21 6.42 -1.14
C ILE A 155 -20.72 6.54 -1.41
N ALA A 156 -21.16 6.44 -2.66
CA ALA A 156 -22.59 6.43 -3.00
C ALA A 156 -23.30 5.17 -2.45
N LEU A 157 -22.65 4.01 -2.51
CA LEU A 157 -23.13 2.76 -1.91
C LEU A 157 -23.25 2.89 -0.39
N MET A 158 -22.24 3.43 0.27
CA MET A 158 -22.29 3.76 1.70
C MET A 158 -23.50 4.62 2.07
N LYS A 159 -23.77 5.69 1.32
CA LYS A 159 -24.92 6.59 1.58
C LYS A 159 -26.28 5.89 1.44
N ARG A 160 -26.38 4.88 0.57
CA ARG A 160 -27.60 4.09 0.34
C ARG A 160 -27.76 2.93 1.32
N GLY A 161 -26.78 2.68 2.19
CA GLY A 161 -26.76 1.54 3.10
C GLY A 161 -26.31 0.22 2.47
N ASP A 162 -25.81 0.23 1.22
CA ASP A 162 -25.21 -0.97 0.60
C ASP A 162 -23.75 -1.12 1.06
N LEU A 163 -23.59 -1.63 2.29
CA LEU A 163 -22.29 -1.80 2.93
C LEU A 163 -21.47 -2.93 2.31
N LYS A 164 -22.12 -4.02 1.88
CA LYS A 164 -21.48 -5.12 1.13
C LYS A 164 -20.87 -4.63 -0.18
N GLY A 165 -21.65 -3.92 -1.01
CA GLY A 165 -21.17 -3.36 -2.27
C GLY A 165 -20.02 -2.37 -2.05
N ALA A 166 -20.15 -1.51 -1.05
CA ALA A 166 -19.10 -0.56 -0.68
C ALA A 166 -17.82 -1.27 -0.19
N ALA A 167 -17.93 -2.34 0.60
CA ALA A 167 -16.81 -3.12 1.09
C ALA A 167 -16.03 -3.79 -0.06
N HIS A 168 -16.72 -4.41 -1.01
CA HIS A 168 -16.09 -5.02 -2.18
C HIS A 168 -15.42 -3.98 -3.08
N LYS A 169 -16.12 -2.89 -3.43
CA LYS A 169 -15.57 -1.86 -4.33
C LYS A 169 -14.41 -1.07 -3.73
N SER A 170 -14.22 -1.11 -2.42
CA SER A 170 -13.10 -0.45 -1.74
C SER A 170 -11.97 -1.40 -1.34
N PHE A 171 -12.05 -2.68 -1.72
CA PHE A 171 -11.11 -3.71 -1.26
C PHE A 171 -9.65 -3.42 -1.65
N ASP A 172 -9.42 -2.98 -2.89
CA ASP A 172 -8.09 -2.65 -3.43
C ASP A 172 -7.52 -1.32 -2.91
N CYS A 173 -8.24 -0.63 -2.02
CA CYS A 173 -7.80 0.64 -1.46
C CYS A 173 -6.54 0.45 -0.60
N VAL A 174 -5.41 0.94 -1.12
CA VAL A 174 -4.10 0.98 -0.46
C VAL A 174 -3.95 2.09 0.61
N MET A 175 -5.05 2.77 0.96
CA MET A 175 -5.08 3.80 2.00
C MET A 175 -4.09 4.98 1.81
N CYS A 176 -3.84 5.38 0.56
CA CYS A 176 -2.89 6.47 0.25
C CYS A 176 -3.39 7.89 0.64
N GLY A 177 -4.67 8.08 0.92
CA GLY A 177 -5.24 9.36 1.37
C GLY A 177 -5.41 10.45 0.31
N LEU A 178 -4.99 10.22 -0.95
CA LEU A 178 -5.08 11.22 -2.02
C LEU A 178 -6.53 11.66 -2.33
N CYS A 179 -7.52 10.79 -2.10
CA CYS A 179 -8.93 11.12 -2.25
C CYS A 179 -9.41 12.18 -1.24
N VAL A 180 -8.90 12.14 -0.01
CA VAL A 180 -9.26 13.08 1.07
C VAL A 180 -8.76 14.48 0.74
N ALA A 181 -7.51 14.55 0.26
CA ALA A 181 -6.81 15.79 -0.08
C ALA A 181 -7.55 16.70 -1.08
N ARG A 182 -8.42 16.11 -1.90
CA ARG A 182 -9.11 16.80 -3.00
C ARG A 182 -10.63 16.81 -2.81
N CYS A 183 -11.12 16.39 -1.65
CA CYS A 183 -12.55 16.29 -1.39
C CYS A 183 -13.11 17.65 -0.94
N PRO A 184 -14.00 18.30 -1.71
CA PRO A 184 -14.63 19.55 -1.29
C PRO A 184 -15.56 19.37 -0.08
N ALA A 185 -16.11 18.16 0.09
CA ALA A 185 -16.94 17.79 1.24
C ALA A 185 -16.11 17.32 2.46
N GLN A 186 -14.78 17.34 2.38
CA GLN A 186 -13.86 16.98 3.47
C GLN A 186 -14.11 15.57 4.05
N ILE A 187 -14.44 14.62 3.18
CA ILE A 187 -14.72 13.23 3.57
C ILE A 187 -13.41 12.48 3.79
N SER A 188 -13.34 11.68 4.85
CA SER A 188 -12.24 10.75 5.10
C SER A 188 -12.50 9.39 4.42
N GLN A 189 -12.51 9.35 3.07
CA GLN A 189 -13.09 8.21 2.33
C GLN A 189 -12.41 6.87 2.63
N PHE A 190 -11.08 6.85 2.69
CA PHE A 190 -10.36 5.59 2.87
C PHE A 190 -10.49 5.02 4.30
N THR A 191 -10.63 5.86 5.33
CA THR A 191 -10.87 5.40 6.71
C THR A 191 -12.32 4.97 6.90
N ALA A 192 -13.28 5.68 6.29
CA ALA A 192 -14.68 5.25 6.22
C ALA A 192 -14.81 3.90 5.49
N ALA A 193 -14.12 3.73 4.36
CA ALA A 193 -14.07 2.45 3.64
C ALA A 193 -13.46 1.32 4.48
N MET A 194 -12.39 1.59 5.25
CA MET A 194 -11.85 0.61 6.19
C MET A 194 -12.87 0.20 7.25
N PHE A 195 -13.63 1.14 7.78
CA PHE A 195 -14.67 0.85 8.75
C PHE A 195 -15.77 -0.03 8.15
N VAL A 196 -16.28 0.32 6.97
CA VAL A 196 -17.30 -0.48 6.27
C VAL A 196 -16.80 -1.88 5.93
N ARG A 197 -15.54 -2.02 5.48
CA ARG A 197 -14.92 -3.34 5.26
C ARG A 197 -14.88 -4.18 6.53
N ARG A 198 -14.61 -3.57 7.69
CA ARG A 198 -14.60 -4.26 8.99
C ARG A 198 -16.00 -4.67 9.43
N LEU A 199 -17.00 -3.80 9.27
CA LEU A 199 -18.40 -4.15 9.55
C LEU A 199 -18.85 -5.34 8.70
N PHE A 200 -18.62 -5.25 7.38
CA PHE A 200 -18.96 -6.34 6.45
C PHE A 200 -18.27 -7.65 6.84
N ALA A 201 -16.96 -7.62 7.10
CA ALA A 201 -16.19 -8.81 7.47
C ALA A 201 -16.65 -9.43 8.80
N ARG A 202 -17.08 -8.62 9.78
CA ARG A 202 -17.50 -9.09 11.10
C ARG A 202 -18.92 -9.65 11.12
N TYR A 203 -19.84 -8.99 10.41
CA TYR A 203 -21.29 -9.23 10.57
C TYR A 203 -21.98 -9.89 9.38
N GLU A 204 -21.46 -9.73 8.16
CA GLU A 204 -22.13 -10.20 6.94
C GLU A 204 -21.35 -11.29 6.20
N MET A 205 -20.02 -11.27 6.28
CA MET A 205 -19.17 -12.22 5.57
C MET A 205 -19.24 -13.63 6.20
N PRO A 206 -19.57 -14.67 5.41
CA PRO A 206 -19.51 -16.06 5.88
C PRO A 206 -18.09 -16.43 6.32
N GLN A 207 -17.98 -17.06 7.48
CA GLN A 207 -16.69 -17.53 7.98
C GLN A 207 -16.22 -18.76 7.21
N ALA A 208 -14.93 -18.78 6.86
CA ALA A 208 -14.34 -19.90 6.15
C ALA A 208 -14.23 -21.15 7.04
N ALA A 209 -14.94 -22.23 6.69
CA ALA A 209 -14.95 -23.47 7.47
C ALA A 209 -13.54 -24.10 7.62
N HIS A 210 -12.73 -24.03 6.56
CA HIS A 210 -11.35 -24.54 6.60
C HIS A 210 -10.48 -23.76 7.60
N LEU A 211 -10.72 -22.47 7.80
CA LEU A 211 -10.00 -21.66 8.77
C LEU A 211 -10.28 -22.15 10.20
N ALA A 212 -11.55 -22.43 10.53
CA ALA A 212 -11.92 -22.95 11.84
C ALA A 212 -11.24 -24.31 12.13
N SER A 213 -11.15 -25.18 11.12
CA SER A 213 -10.41 -26.44 11.21
C SER A 213 -8.91 -26.20 11.49
N ARG A 214 -8.28 -25.28 10.76
CA ARG A 214 -6.87 -24.95 10.95
C ARG A 214 -6.58 -24.32 12.31
N VAL A 215 -7.47 -23.47 12.83
CA VAL A 215 -7.34 -22.90 14.18
C VAL A 215 -7.42 -24.01 15.24
N LYS A 216 -8.30 -25.00 15.08
CA LYS A 216 -8.38 -26.15 15.98
C LYS A 216 -7.09 -26.97 15.96
N ASP A 217 -6.55 -27.25 14.77
CA ASP A 217 -5.28 -27.95 14.60
C ASP A 217 -4.14 -27.22 15.33
N VAL A 218 -4.02 -25.90 15.14
CA VAL A 218 -3.01 -25.07 15.82
C VAL A 218 -3.19 -25.12 17.34
N ASN A 219 -4.41 -24.88 17.84
CA ASN A 219 -4.69 -24.87 19.29
C ASN A 219 -4.51 -26.25 19.95
N SER A 220 -4.63 -27.34 19.19
CA SER A 220 -4.39 -28.70 19.69
C SER A 220 -2.91 -29.07 19.81
N GLY A 221 -2.00 -28.20 19.36
CA GLY A 221 -0.57 -28.47 19.33
C GLY A 221 -0.15 -29.44 18.21
N LYS A 222 -1.01 -29.69 17.20
CA LYS A 222 -0.73 -30.62 16.07
C LYS A 222 0.62 -30.36 15.42
N TYR A 223 1.04 -29.10 15.35
CA TYR A 223 2.27 -28.65 14.69
C TYR A 223 3.47 -28.47 15.62
N GLU A 224 3.32 -28.59 16.94
CA GLU A 224 4.39 -28.29 17.91
C GLU A 224 5.62 -29.16 17.69
N LYS A 225 5.44 -30.49 17.57
CA LYS A 225 6.56 -31.42 17.37
C LYS A 225 7.35 -31.13 16.08
N MET A 226 6.65 -30.74 15.01
CA MET A 226 7.28 -30.38 13.74
C MET A 226 8.07 -29.08 13.89
N LEU A 227 7.47 -28.05 14.48
CA LEU A 227 8.12 -26.75 14.70
C LEU A 227 9.32 -26.87 15.63
N ASP A 228 9.21 -27.63 16.72
CA ASP A 228 10.32 -27.91 17.64
C ASP A 228 11.51 -28.60 16.95
N LYS A 229 11.22 -29.52 16.04
CA LYS A 229 12.25 -30.17 15.23
C LYS A 229 12.94 -29.15 14.33
N LEU A 230 12.18 -28.30 13.63
CA LEU A 230 12.73 -27.25 12.77
C LEU A 230 13.59 -26.24 13.55
N LEU A 231 13.16 -25.85 14.75
CA LEU A 231 13.90 -24.93 15.63
C LEU A 231 15.24 -25.51 16.12
N LYS A 232 15.34 -26.84 16.28
CA LYS A 232 16.56 -27.53 16.72
C LYS A 232 17.52 -27.89 15.57
N MET A 233 17.08 -27.77 14.32
CA MET A 233 17.90 -28.06 13.15
C MET A 233 18.99 -26.99 12.94
N LYS A 234 20.09 -27.38 12.29
CA LYS A 234 21.11 -26.42 11.88
C LYS A 234 20.55 -25.53 10.78
N GLN A 235 21.00 -24.27 10.74
CA GLN A 235 20.55 -23.30 9.75
C GLN A 235 20.76 -23.77 8.30
N SER A 236 21.86 -24.49 8.01
CA SER A 236 22.13 -25.09 6.69
C SER A 236 21.04 -26.07 6.26
N ASP A 237 20.54 -26.86 7.20
CA ASP A 237 19.61 -27.95 6.95
C ASP A 237 18.20 -27.38 6.76
N VAL A 238 17.84 -26.35 7.55
CA VAL A 238 16.60 -25.58 7.37
C VAL A 238 16.59 -24.86 6.02
N HIS A 239 17.72 -24.26 5.62
CA HIS A 239 17.83 -23.61 4.32
C HIS A 239 17.63 -24.61 3.17
N LYS A 240 18.28 -25.78 3.25
CA LYS A 240 18.09 -26.85 2.27
C LYS A 240 16.63 -27.27 2.17
N LEU A 241 15.98 -27.54 3.31
CA LEU A 241 14.58 -27.93 3.37
C LEU A 241 13.63 -26.85 2.82
N TYR A 242 13.92 -25.57 3.07
CA TYR A 242 13.16 -24.47 2.49
C TYR A 242 13.28 -24.42 0.97
N VAL A 243 14.48 -24.63 0.41
CA VAL A 243 14.69 -24.61 -1.05
C VAL A 243 14.04 -25.82 -1.73
N GLU A 244 14.10 -26.99 -1.10
CA GLU A 244 13.53 -28.24 -1.61
C GLU A 244 12.00 -28.36 -1.41
N ARG A 245 11.38 -27.41 -0.70
CA ARG A 245 9.94 -27.45 -0.42
C ARG A 245 9.12 -27.46 -1.70
N GLU A 246 8.05 -28.24 -1.69
CA GLU A 246 7.03 -28.18 -2.72
C GLU A 246 6.29 -26.84 -2.64
N ARG A 247 6.34 -26.08 -3.75
CA ARG A 247 5.64 -24.81 -3.86
C ARG A 247 4.46 -24.98 -4.82
N GLU A 248 3.30 -24.50 -4.40
CA GLU A 248 2.14 -24.39 -5.28
C GLU A 248 2.52 -23.59 -6.54
N PRO A 249 2.30 -24.15 -7.75
CA PRO A 249 2.55 -23.43 -8.99
C PRO A 249 1.76 -22.12 -9.04
N ASP A 250 2.37 -21.05 -9.53
CA ASP A 250 1.76 -19.71 -9.55
C ASP A 250 0.44 -19.63 -10.34
N MET A 251 0.24 -20.57 -11.28
CA MET A 251 -0.94 -20.67 -12.13
C MET A 251 -1.79 -21.91 -11.83
N ALA A 252 -1.64 -22.49 -10.63
CA ALA A 252 -2.51 -23.58 -10.20
C ALA A 252 -3.94 -23.08 -9.99
N GLU A 253 -4.92 -23.82 -10.50
CA GLU A 253 -6.33 -23.55 -10.25
C GLU A 253 -6.66 -23.81 -8.77
N PRO A 254 -7.46 -22.95 -8.10
CA PRO A 254 -7.79 -23.11 -6.69
C PRO A 254 -8.36 -24.49 -6.36
N GLY A 255 -7.71 -25.19 -5.42
CA GLY A 255 -8.13 -26.52 -4.96
C GLY A 255 -7.61 -27.70 -5.79
N ASN A 256 -6.88 -27.45 -6.88
CA ASN A 256 -6.35 -28.52 -7.75
C ASN A 256 -4.91 -28.93 -7.42
N TRP A 257 -4.24 -28.21 -6.53
CA TRP A 257 -2.89 -28.53 -6.10
C TRP A 257 -2.84 -28.91 -4.62
N LEU A 258 -2.10 -29.98 -4.32
CA LEU A 258 -1.68 -30.37 -2.99
C LEU A 258 -0.22 -30.83 -3.10
N PRO A 259 0.61 -30.59 -2.07
CA PRO A 259 1.94 -31.18 -2.00
C PRO A 259 1.84 -32.72 -1.94
N GLU A 260 2.89 -33.38 -2.42
CA GLU A 260 3.12 -34.81 -2.27
C GLU A 260 3.23 -35.17 -0.78
N ASP A 261 3.99 -34.39 0.00
CA ASP A 261 4.02 -34.52 1.46
C ASP A 261 2.78 -33.91 2.13
N LYS A 262 1.88 -34.79 2.58
CA LYS A 262 0.62 -34.43 3.26
C LYS A 262 0.67 -34.58 4.78
N THR A 263 1.86 -34.81 5.36
CA THR A 263 2.04 -35.14 6.79
C THR A 263 1.45 -34.08 7.73
N HIS A 264 1.40 -32.83 7.29
CA HIS A 264 0.94 -31.69 8.09
C HIS A 264 -0.29 -30.97 7.52
N LEU A 265 -0.96 -31.57 6.53
CA LEU A 265 -2.24 -31.10 6.00
C LEU A 265 -3.44 -31.55 6.85
#